data_AF-S3C0J1-F1
#
_entry.id   AF-S3C0J1-F1
#
_cell.length_a   1.000
_cell.length_b   1.000
_cell.length_c   1.000
_cell.angle_alpha   90.00
_cell.angle_beta   90.00
_cell.angle_gamma   90.00
#
_symmetry.space_group_name_H-M   'P 1'
#
loop_
_entity.id
_entity.type
_entity.pdbx_description
1 polymer ?
#
loop_
_entity_poly.entity_id
_entity_poly.type
_entity_poly.pdbx_seq_one_letter_code
_entity_poly.pdbx_strand_id
1 'polypeptide(L)'
;MTEFFNVQLSSMGMGLMVLIPILLALFFWVIGRVVPPARRPAGRPAGLGGLLCVVLLILSVKAALSLFELGRQAGEAANVLAVSIDFVGPVLKSLIPATVNAIAILLALFLLAFGRRRLTLFTALVCVWIAGPASDGLNAVILGVPYNMSSGFYGISFFTILVTLYLLFSERSANTYGLHGRTAPENPKA
;
A
#
# COMPACT_ATOMS: atom_id res chain seq x y z
N MET A 1 30.47 -25.08 -1.73
CA MET A 1 30.10 -23.97 -2.64
C MET A 1 28.60 -23.66 -2.65
N THR A 2 27.72 -24.54 -2.15
CA THR A 2 26.27 -24.32 -2.10
C THR A 2 25.81 -23.41 -0.94
N GLU A 3 26.52 -23.39 0.20
CA GLU A 3 26.16 -22.53 1.33
C GLU A 3 26.44 -21.04 1.09
N PHE A 4 27.56 -20.69 0.44
CA PHE A 4 27.88 -19.30 0.09
C PHE A 4 26.85 -18.70 -0.90
N PHE A 5 26.35 -19.51 -1.84
CA PHE A 5 25.29 -19.08 -2.75
C PHE A 5 23.97 -18.86 -2.02
N ASN A 6 23.63 -19.68 -1.03
CA ASN A 6 22.39 -19.54 -0.27
C ASN A 6 22.42 -18.34 0.69
N VAL A 7 23.59 -18.03 1.30
CA VAL A 7 23.80 -16.84 2.13
C VAL A 7 23.86 -15.56 1.29
N GLN A 8 24.44 -15.59 0.09
CA GLN A 8 24.37 -14.46 -0.86
C GLN A 8 22.96 -14.25 -1.41
N LEU A 9 22.21 -15.31 -1.76
CA LEU A 9 20.81 -15.18 -2.17
C LEU A 9 19.93 -14.67 -1.03
N SER A 10 20.19 -15.10 0.21
CA SER A 10 19.48 -14.67 1.42
C SER A 10 19.76 -13.21 1.77
N SER A 11 21.01 -12.77 1.73
CA SER A 11 21.39 -11.36 1.98
C SER A 11 20.98 -10.42 0.83
N MET A 12 21.10 -10.85 -0.43
CA MET A 12 20.59 -10.10 -1.59
C MET A 12 19.06 -10.05 -1.60
N GLY A 13 18.38 -11.13 -1.20
CA GLY A 13 16.93 -11.20 -1.08
C GLY A 13 16.38 -10.30 0.05
N MET A 14 17.02 -10.30 1.22
CA MET A 14 16.70 -9.36 2.31
C MET A 14 16.99 -7.92 1.90
N GLY A 15 18.11 -7.68 1.22
CA GLY A 15 18.46 -6.38 0.66
C GLY A 15 17.41 -5.87 -0.32
N LEU A 16 16.97 -6.72 -1.25
CA LEU A 16 15.90 -6.38 -2.21
C LEU A 16 14.56 -6.11 -1.50
N MET A 17 14.21 -6.92 -0.49
CA MET A 17 12.97 -6.76 0.26
C MET A 17 12.89 -5.43 1.02
N VAL A 18 14.02 -4.86 1.40
CA VAL A 18 14.09 -3.54 2.04
C VAL A 18 14.26 -2.43 1.01
N LEU A 19 15.08 -2.64 -0.03
CA LEU A 19 15.42 -1.64 -1.02
C LEU A 19 14.23 -1.31 -1.95
N ILE A 20 13.48 -2.31 -2.42
CA ILE A 20 12.32 -2.12 -3.30
C ILE A 20 11.29 -1.18 -2.68
N PRO A 21 10.79 -1.38 -1.45
CA PRO A 21 9.79 -0.50 -0.88
C PRO A 21 10.34 0.90 -0.56
N ILE A 22 11.62 1.03 -0.22
CA ILE A 22 12.27 2.33 -0.06
C ILE A 22 12.30 3.09 -1.39
N LEU A 23 12.74 2.43 -2.47
CA LEU A 23 12.77 3.03 -3.80
C LEU A 23 11.38 3.40 -4.29
N LEU A 24 10.38 2.55 -4.06
CA LEU A 24 9.00 2.79 -4.44
C LEU A 24 8.40 3.97 -3.66
N ALA A 25 8.67 4.05 -2.35
CA ALA A 25 8.26 5.18 -1.52
C ALA A 25 8.94 6.48 -1.95
N LEU A 26 10.25 6.44 -2.24
CA LEU A 26 11.01 7.58 -2.74
C LEU A 26 10.50 8.03 -4.10
N PHE A 27 10.20 7.11 -5.01
CA PHE A 27 9.65 7.40 -6.33
C PHE A 27 8.32 8.15 -6.20
N PHE A 28 7.37 7.62 -5.43
CA PHE A 28 6.08 8.28 -5.20
C PHE A 28 6.21 9.60 -4.44
N TRP A 29 7.17 9.71 -3.54
CA TRP A 29 7.46 10.95 -2.83
C TRP A 29 8.05 12.03 -3.76
N VAL A 30 9.07 11.70 -4.56
CA VAL A 30 9.74 12.61 -5.50
C VAL A 30 8.75 13.15 -6.53
N ILE A 31 7.87 12.29 -7.05
CA ILE A 31 6.88 12.74 -8.03
C ILE A 31 5.74 13.48 -7.35
N GLY A 32 5.21 12.95 -6.25
CA GLY A 32 4.07 13.54 -5.57
C GLY A 32 4.38 14.90 -4.93
N ARG A 33 5.62 15.20 -4.56
CA ARG A 33 6.00 16.53 -4.04
C ARG A 33 5.82 17.65 -5.08
N VAL A 34 5.84 17.31 -6.37
CA VAL A 34 5.62 18.26 -7.47
C VAL A 34 4.14 18.66 -7.55
N VAL A 35 3.23 17.78 -7.13
CA VAL A 35 1.79 18.06 -7.16
C VAL A 35 1.41 18.91 -5.94
N PRO A 36 0.96 20.17 -6.15
CA PRO A 36 0.68 21.09 -5.05
C PRO A 36 -0.43 20.55 -4.13
N PRO A 37 -0.34 20.78 -2.81
CA PRO A 37 -1.38 20.37 -1.87
C PRO A 37 -2.66 21.18 -2.12
N ALA A 38 -3.82 20.59 -1.80
CA ALA A 38 -5.12 21.24 -1.98
C ALA A 38 -5.25 22.57 -1.21
N ARG A 39 -4.54 22.70 -0.09
CA ARG A 39 -4.42 23.94 0.71
C ARG A 39 -3.00 24.12 1.23
N ARG A 40 -2.52 25.37 1.24
CA ARG A 40 -1.31 25.80 1.93
C ARG A 40 -1.65 26.89 2.97
N PRO A 41 -2.16 26.53 4.15
CA PRO A 41 -2.32 27.50 5.22
C PRO A 41 -0.92 27.97 5.68
N ALA A 42 -0.75 29.27 5.90
CA ALA A 42 0.50 29.81 6.42
C ALA A 42 0.86 29.13 7.76
N GLY A 43 2.09 28.62 7.87
CA GLY A 43 2.61 27.99 9.08
C GLY A 43 2.09 26.58 9.41
N ARG A 44 1.20 25.98 8.59
CA ARG A 44 0.69 24.62 8.83
C ARG A 44 1.30 23.57 7.91
N PRO A 45 1.54 22.33 8.39
CA PRO A 45 2.06 21.26 7.56
C PRO A 45 1.07 20.90 6.44
N ALA A 46 1.56 20.92 5.19
CA ALA A 46 0.81 20.53 3.99
C ALA A 46 1.71 19.79 2.99
N GLY A 47 1.13 18.95 2.14
CA GLY A 47 1.83 18.17 1.12
C GLY A 47 2.48 16.89 1.66
N LEU A 48 3.11 16.17 0.72
CA LEU A 48 3.80 14.90 0.94
C LEU A 48 5.10 15.09 1.74
N GLY A 49 4.95 15.07 3.06
CA GLY A 49 6.04 15.26 4.02
C GLY A 49 5.70 14.67 5.39
N GLY A 50 6.69 14.60 6.29
CA GLY A 50 6.52 14.13 7.66
C GLY A 50 5.88 12.73 7.72
N LEU A 51 4.88 12.57 8.57
CA LEU A 51 4.22 11.28 8.78
C LEU A 51 3.50 10.75 7.51
N LEU A 52 3.18 11.62 6.54
CA LEU A 52 2.60 11.18 5.26
C LEU A 52 3.62 10.43 4.39
N CYS A 53 4.92 10.77 4.52
CA CYS A 53 6.00 9.98 3.90
C CYS A 53 6.13 8.61 4.57
N VAL A 54 5.97 8.54 5.89
CA VAL A 54 5.98 7.26 6.62
C VAL A 54 4.81 6.39 6.17
N VAL A 55 3.62 6.97 5.98
CA VAL A 55 2.47 6.26 5.40
C VAL A 55 2.78 5.72 4.01
N LEU A 56 3.38 6.53 3.12
CA LEU A 56 3.80 6.04 1.80
C LEU A 56 4.80 4.89 1.90
N LEU A 57 5.76 4.98 2.82
CA LEU A 57 6.74 3.92 3.04
C LEU A 57 6.07 2.61 3.49
N ILE A 58 5.17 2.67 4.47
CA ILE A 58 4.42 1.50 4.95
C ILE A 58 3.59 0.89 3.82
N LEU A 59 2.88 1.71 3.05
CA LEU A 59 2.09 1.23 1.91
C LEU A 59 2.98 0.67 0.79
N SER A 60 4.21 1.17 0.64
CA SER A 60 5.19 0.67 -0.32
C SER A 60 5.75 -0.68 0.10
N VAL A 61 6.00 -0.91 1.39
CA VAL A 61 6.33 -2.24 1.95
C VAL A 61 5.20 -3.22 1.62
N LYS A 62 3.95 -2.84 1.87
CA LYS A 62 2.80 -3.66 1.54
C LYS A 62 2.68 -3.95 0.04
N ALA A 63 2.91 -2.96 -0.81
CA ALA A 63 2.90 -3.14 -2.26
C ALA A 63 3.98 -4.11 -2.74
N ALA A 64 5.20 -4.00 -2.19
CA ALA A 64 6.29 -4.91 -2.49
C ALA A 64 5.95 -6.36 -2.09
N LEU A 65 5.38 -6.56 -0.89
CA LEU A 65 4.95 -7.88 -0.42
C LEU A 65 3.82 -8.45 -1.30
N SER A 66 2.83 -7.64 -1.65
CA SER A 66 1.69 -8.07 -2.49
C SER A 66 2.15 -8.46 -3.90
N LEU A 67 3.08 -7.69 -4.50
CA LEU A 67 3.68 -8.02 -5.79
C LEU A 67 4.53 -9.28 -5.72
N PHE A 68 5.28 -9.49 -4.65
CA PHE A 68 6.06 -10.71 -4.44
C PHE A 68 5.16 -11.94 -4.32
N GLU A 69 4.08 -11.83 -3.54
CA GLU A 69 3.12 -12.92 -3.39
C GLU A 69 2.40 -13.24 -4.70
N LEU A 70 1.99 -12.21 -5.46
CA LEU A 70 1.43 -12.39 -6.80
C LEU A 70 2.44 -13.09 -7.73
N GLY A 71 3.71 -12.67 -7.73
CA GLY A 71 4.76 -13.27 -8.53
C GLY A 71 5.03 -14.74 -8.17
N ARG A 72 5.05 -15.05 -6.86
CA ARG A 72 5.17 -16.42 -6.37
C ARG A 72 4.00 -17.29 -6.83
N GLN A 73 2.78 -16.83 -6.62
CA GLN A 73 1.58 -17.56 -7.03
C GLN A 73 1.50 -17.72 -8.56
N ALA A 74 1.92 -16.72 -9.32
CA ALA A 74 1.99 -16.80 -10.77
C ALA A 74 3.06 -17.81 -11.25
N GLY A 75 4.19 -17.91 -10.57
CA GLY A 75 5.22 -18.92 -10.86
C GLY A 75 4.74 -20.34 -10.55
N GLU A 76 4.06 -20.54 -9.42
CA GLU A 76 3.43 -21.81 -9.06
C GLU A 76 2.34 -22.20 -10.07
N ALA A 77 1.50 -21.22 -10.45
CA ALA A 77 0.51 -21.36 -11.49
C ALA A 77 1.13 -21.80 -12.83
N ALA A 78 2.20 -21.14 -13.29
CA ALA A 78 2.86 -21.47 -14.54
C ALA A 78 3.39 -22.92 -14.54
N ASN A 79 3.95 -23.39 -13.43
CA ASN A 79 4.40 -24.78 -13.30
C ASN A 79 3.24 -25.78 -13.37
N VAL A 80 2.09 -25.50 -12.74
CA VAL A 80 0.90 -26.36 -12.80
C VAL A 80 0.33 -26.41 -14.21
N LEU A 81 0.29 -25.27 -14.91
CA LEU A 81 -0.19 -25.19 -16.29
C LEU A 81 0.76 -25.87 -17.29
N ALA A 82 2.06 -25.90 -17.00
CA ALA A 82 3.03 -26.65 -17.78
C ALA A 82 2.82 -28.17 -17.68
N VAL A 83 2.22 -28.64 -16.58
CA VAL A 83 1.92 -30.07 -16.36
C VAL A 83 0.57 -30.46 -16.95
N SER A 84 -0.45 -29.59 -16.91
CA SER A 84 -1.79 -29.93 -17.40
C SER A 84 -2.68 -28.72 -17.65
N ILE A 85 -3.35 -28.69 -18.80
CA ILE A 85 -4.20 -27.57 -19.24
C ILE A 85 -5.59 -27.56 -18.60
N ASP A 86 -6.02 -28.68 -18.01
CA ASP A 86 -7.33 -28.82 -17.35
C ASP A 86 -7.44 -27.93 -16.09
N PHE A 87 -6.30 -27.50 -15.52
CA PHE A 87 -6.25 -26.67 -14.32
C PHE A 87 -6.21 -25.16 -14.61
N VAL A 88 -6.29 -24.72 -15.87
CA VAL A 88 -6.32 -23.28 -16.23
C VAL A 88 -7.40 -22.52 -15.48
N GLY A 89 -8.63 -23.04 -15.45
CA GLY A 89 -9.75 -22.40 -14.75
C GLY A 89 -9.51 -22.24 -13.24
N PRO A 90 -9.19 -23.33 -12.51
CA PRO A 90 -8.84 -23.27 -11.09
C PRO A 90 -7.66 -22.34 -10.76
N VAL A 91 -6.60 -22.38 -11.58
CA VAL A 91 -5.39 -21.54 -11.40
C VAL A 91 -5.69 -20.05 -11.60
N LEU A 92 -6.48 -19.71 -12.62
CA LEU A 92 -6.92 -18.32 -12.81
C LEU A 92 -7.75 -17.83 -11.63
N LYS A 93 -8.64 -18.67 -11.09
CA LYS A 93 -9.48 -18.31 -9.95
C LYS A 93 -8.66 -18.07 -8.68
N SER A 94 -7.58 -18.82 -8.45
CA SER A 94 -6.72 -18.64 -7.28
C SER A 94 -5.83 -17.39 -7.37
N LEU A 95 -5.53 -16.89 -8.57
CA LEU A 95 -4.74 -15.66 -8.78
C LEU A 95 -5.55 -14.37 -8.59
N ILE A 96 -6.89 -14.44 -8.66
CA ILE A 96 -7.77 -13.26 -8.54
C ILE A 96 -7.52 -12.50 -7.23
N PRO A 97 -7.53 -13.13 -6.03
CA PRO A 97 -7.36 -12.40 -4.78
C PRO A 97 -6.01 -11.68 -4.69
N ALA A 98 -4.92 -12.33 -5.09
CA ALA A 98 -3.58 -11.72 -5.07
C ALA A 98 -3.47 -10.56 -6.08
N THR A 99 -4.08 -10.72 -7.26
CA THR A 99 -4.10 -9.67 -8.29
C THR A 99 -4.90 -8.45 -7.82
N VAL A 100 -6.09 -8.67 -7.24
CA VAL A 100 -6.93 -7.60 -6.68
C VAL A 100 -6.20 -6.86 -5.55
N ASN A 101 -5.52 -7.60 -4.66
CA ASN A 101 -4.72 -7.01 -3.59
C ASN A 101 -3.59 -6.11 -4.14
N ALA A 102 -2.80 -6.62 -5.09
CA ALA A 102 -1.68 -5.90 -5.69
C ALA A 102 -2.14 -4.64 -6.44
N ILE A 103 -3.22 -4.74 -7.22
CA ILE A 103 -3.79 -3.59 -7.92
C ILE A 103 -4.33 -2.56 -6.93
N ALA A 104 -5.05 -3.00 -5.90
CA ALA A 104 -5.64 -2.10 -4.92
C ALA A 104 -4.56 -1.30 -4.16
N ILE A 105 -3.47 -1.93 -3.73
CA ILE A 105 -2.41 -1.22 -3.00
C ILE A 105 -1.62 -0.26 -3.91
N LEU A 106 -1.34 -0.65 -5.16
CA LEU A 106 -0.69 0.23 -6.13
C LEU A 106 -1.56 1.43 -6.48
N LEU A 107 -2.88 1.20 -6.64
CA LEU A 107 -3.83 2.25 -6.91
C LEU A 107 -3.98 3.20 -5.71
N ALA A 108 -3.97 2.68 -4.49
CA ALA A 108 -3.94 3.51 -3.27
C ALA A 108 -2.70 4.40 -3.22
N LEU A 109 -1.51 3.86 -3.48
CA LEU A 109 -0.26 4.62 -3.54
C LEU A 109 -0.31 5.71 -4.61
N PHE A 110 -0.80 5.36 -5.80
CA PHE A 110 -0.96 6.31 -6.90
C PHE A 110 -1.92 7.45 -6.52
N LEU A 111 -3.10 7.12 -5.98
CA LEU A 111 -4.08 8.12 -5.57
C LEU A 111 -3.57 9.01 -4.42
N LEU A 112 -2.79 8.48 -3.48
CA LEU A 112 -2.19 9.30 -2.43
C LEU A 112 -1.06 10.20 -2.96
N ALA A 113 -0.24 9.68 -3.87
CA ALA A 113 0.87 10.43 -4.45
C ALA A 113 0.38 11.57 -5.35
N PHE A 114 -0.63 11.33 -6.19
CA PHE A 114 -1.10 12.28 -7.22
C PHE A 114 -2.43 12.96 -6.91
N GLY A 115 -3.33 12.29 -6.18
CA GLY A 115 -4.65 12.82 -5.87
C GLY A 115 -4.58 14.00 -4.91
N ARG A 116 -5.33 15.06 -5.19
CA ARG A 116 -5.45 16.26 -4.32
C ARG A 116 -6.90 16.60 -3.99
N ARG A 117 -7.81 15.67 -4.23
CA ARG A 117 -9.25 15.84 -4.00
C ARG A 117 -9.68 14.99 -2.80
N ARG A 118 -10.81 15.36 -2.20
CA ARG A 118 -11.45 14.55 -1.14
C ARG A 118 -11.80 13.16 -1.64
N LEU A 119 -12.40 13.10 -2.83
CA LEU A 119 -12.77 11.83 -3.47
C LEU A 119 -11.54 10.92 -3.65
N THR A 120 -10.40 11.45 -4.09
CA THR A 120 -9.18 10.64 -4.26
C THR A 120 -8.67 10.06 -2.95
N LEU A 121 -8.84 10.77 -1.82
CA LEU A 121 -8.50 10.22 -0.51
C LEU A 121 -9.47 9.12 -0.09
N PHE A 122 -10.78 9.30 -0.27
CA PHE A 122 -11.74 8.24 0.06
C PHE A 122 -11.56 7.00 -0.81
N THR A 123 -11.33 7.18 -2.12
CA THR A 123 -11.01 6.06 -3.01
C THR A 123 -9.72 5.38 -2.60
N ALA A 124 -8.67 6.13 -2.24
CA ALA A 124 -7.44 5.54 -1.70
C ALA A 124 -7.70 4.74 -0.42
N LEU A 125 -8.51 5.26 0.51
CA LEU A 125 -8.87 4.54 1.74
C LEU A 125 -9.59 3.22 1.43
N VAL A 126 -10.58 3.24 0.54
CA VAL A 126 -11.28 2.02 0.11
C VAL A 126 -10.27 1.00 -0.44
N CYS A 127 -9.33 1.44 -1.27
CA CYS A 127 -8.31 0.57 -1.83
C CYS A 127 -7.32 0.02 -0.78
N VAL A 128 -6.92 0.82 0.22
CA VAL A 128 -6.07 0.33 1.34
C VAL A 128 -6.84 -0.71 2.16
N TRP A 129 -8.15 -0.51 2.37
CA TRP A 129 -9.01 -1.45 3.07
C TRP A 129 -9.21 -2.77 2.32
N ILE A 130 -9.43 -2.69 1.01
CA ILE A 130 -9.50 -3.88 0.13
C ILE A 130 -8.18 -4.66 0.22
N ALA A 131 -7.06 -3.97 0.08
CA ALA A 131 -5.73 -4.58 0.10
C ALA A 131 -5.30 -5.10 1.48
N GLY A 132 -6.00 -4.78 2.57
CA GLY A 132 -5.63 -5.20 3.93
C GLY A 132 -6.75 -5.96 4.60
N PRO A 133 -7.53 -5.32 5.48
CA PRO A 133 -8.56 -5.99 6.27
C PRO A 133 -9.49 -6.88 5.47
N ALA A 134 -9.92 -6.48 4.28
CA ALA A 134 -10.82 -7.29 3.46
C ALA A 134 -10.13 -8.53 2.88
N SER A 135 -8.91 -8.37 2.36
CA SER A 135 -8.08 -9.49 1.86
C SER A 135 -7.74 -10.47 3.00
N ASP A 136 -7.33 -9.96 4.16
CA ASP A 136 -6.96 -10.77 5.32
C ASP A 136 -8.18 -11.51 5.89
N GLY A 137 -9.33 -10.84 5.96
CA GLY A 137 -10.60 -11.46 6.37
C GLY A 137 -11.07 -12.54 5.40
N LEU A 138 -10.95 -12.30 4.09
CA LEU A 138 -11.29 -13.29 3.07
C LEU A 138 -10.39 -14.52 3.16
N ASN A 139 -9.08 -14.32 3.36
CA ASN A 139 -8.13 -15.42 3.55
C ASN A 139 -8.40 -16.19 4.85
N ALA A 140 -8.76 -15.52 5.95
CA ALA A 140 -9.11 -16.19 7.20
C ALA A 140 -10.38 -17.05 7.07
N VAL A 141 -11.41 -16.55 6.37
CA VAL A 141 -12.68 -17.27 6.17
C VAL A 141 -12.55 -18.41 5.16
N ILE A 142 -11.82 -18.21 4.07
CA ILE A 142 -11.72 -19.19 2.97
C ILE A 142 -10.64 -20.23 3.25
N LEU A 143 -9.48 -19.83 3.77
CA LEU A 143 -8.31 -20.72 3.92
C LEU A 143 -8.14 -21.23 5.36
N GLY A 144 -9.00 -20.82 6.30
CA GLY A 144 -8.96 -21.29 7.70
C GLY A 144 -7.69 -20.91 8.45
N VAL A 145 -6.94 -19.91 7.97
CA VAL A 145 -5.69 -19.46 8.60
C VAL A 145 -6.02 -18.84 9.96
N PRO A 146 -5.43 -19.33 11.08
CA PRO A 146 -5.79 -18.87 12.41
C PRO A 146 -5.46 -17.39 12.63
N TYR A 147 -6.40 -16.69 13.29
CA TYR A 147 -6.30 -15.29 13.68
C TYR A 147 -5.15 -15.12 14.68
N ASN A 148 -3.98 -14.65 14.22
CA ASN A 148 -2.81 -14.49 15.08
C ASN A 148 -2.21 -13.09 14.89
N MET A 149 -2.37 -12.21 15.90
CA MET A 149 -1.90 -10.82 15.82
C MET A 149 -0.37 -10.68 15.65
N SER A 150 0.39 -11.73 15.95
CA SER A 150 1.85 -11.74 15.81
C SER A 150 2.35 -12.20 14.43
N SER A 151 1.48 -12.69 13.55
CA SER A 151 1.87 -13.11 12.20
C SER A 151 1.76 -11.94 11.21
N GLY A 152 2.68 -11.87 10.25
CA GLY A 152 2.88 -10.74 9.34
C GLY A 152 1.64 -10.30 8.53
N PHE A 153 0.60 -11.12 8.45
CA PHE A 153 -0.69 -10.78 7.84
C PHE A 153 -1.46 -9.72 8.65
N TYR A 154 -1.53 -9.83 9.98
CA TYR A 154 -2.34 -8.92 10.81
C TYR A 154 -1.64 -7.62 11.21
N GLY A 155 -0.31 -7.60 11.24
CA GLY A 155 0.44 -6.35 11.40
C GLY A 155 0.05 -5.33 10.33
N ILE A 156 -0.15 -5.78 9.10
CA ILE A 156 -0.55 -4.95 7.96
C ILE A 156 -2.00 -4.43 8.11
N SER A 157 -2.92 -5.23 8.63
CA SER A 157 -4.29 -4.80 8.93
C SER A 157 -4.35 -3.78 10.08
N PHE A 158 -3.57 -3.97 11.14
CA PHE A 158 -3.42 -2.98 12.21
C PHE A 158 -2.81 -1.66 11.71
N PHE A 159 -1.75 -1.74 10.90
CA PHE A 159 -1.17 -0.56 10.23
C PHE A 159 -2.17 0.10 9.28
N THR A 160 -3.05 -0.66 8.64
CA THR A 160 -4.13 -0.11 7.79
C THR A 160 -5.12 0.73 8.61
N ILE A 161 -5.47 0.29 9.82
CA ILE A 161 -6.30 1.06 10.75
C ILE A 161 -5.58 2.35 11.16
N LEU A 162 -4.31 2.27 11.56
CA LEU A 162 -3.50 3.44 11.93
C LEU A 162 -3.34 4.44 10.76
N VAL A 163 -3.08 3.94 9.55
CA VAL A 163 -3.00 4.74 8.32
C VAL A 163 -4.34 5.42 8.05
N THR A 164 -5.46 4.71 8.22
CA THR A 164 -6.80 5.26 8.03
C THR A 164 -7.07 6.39 9.03
N LEU A 165 -6.79 6.17 10.32
CA LEU A 165 -6.92 7.19 11.37
C LEU A 165 -6.06 8.41 11.06
N TYR A 166 -4.80 8.21 10.68
CA TYR A 166 -3.93 9.31 10.30
C TYR A 166 -4.47 10.07 9.07
N LEU A 167 -4.89 9.37 8.02
CA LEU A 167 -5.37 10.03 6.80
C LEU A 167 -6.67 10.81 7.02
N LEU A 168 -7.54 10.37 7.93
CA LEU A 168 -8.80 11.04 8.24
C LEU A 168 -8.64 12.21 9.22
N PHE A 169 -7.81 12.05 10.26
CA PHE A 169 -7.74 13.01 11.37
C PHE A 169 -6.50 13.92 11.35
N SER A 170 -5.48 13.64 10.55
CA SER A 170 -4.28 14.49 10.49
C SER A 170 -4.54 15.80 9.75
N GLU A 171 -4.12 16.92 10.37
CA GLU A 171 -4.14 18.24 9.73
C GLU A 171 -3.34 18.26 8.42
N ARG A 172 -2.22 17.52 8.35
CA ARG A 172 -1.39 17.45 7.14
C ARG A 172 -2.14 16.74 6.00
N SER A 173 -2.81 15.63 6.29
CA SER A 173 -3.65 14.93 5.30
C SER A 173 -4.81 15.83 4.86
N ALA A 174 -5.48 16.45 5.83
CA ALA A 174 -6.57 17.36 5.56
C ALA A 174 -6.19 18.55 4.66
N ASN A 175 -5.02 19.15 4.86
CA ASN A 175 -4.51 20.24 4.03
C ASN A 175 -4.05 19.73 2.65
N THR A 176 -3.58 18.49 2.56
CA THR A 176 -3.09 17.89 1.31
C THR A 176 -4.23 17.49 0.37
N TYR A 177 -5.31 16.92 0.90
CA TYR A 177 -6.46 16.41 0.11
C TYR A 177 -7.74 17.25 0.26
N GLY A 178 -7.70 18.30 1.08
CA GLY A 178 -8.76 19.29 1.23
C GLY A 178 -9.96 18.83 2.07
N LEU A 179 -9.79 17.91 3.04
CA LEU A 179 -10.88 17.32 3.84
C LEU A 179 -11.71 18.34 4.62
N HIS A 180 -11.08 19.33 5.24
CA HIS A 180 -11.80 20.33 6.03
C HIS A 180 -12.47 21.35 5.10
N GLY A 181 -13.73 21.65 5.38
CA GLY A 181 -14.51 22.71 4.72
C GLY A 181 -13.81 24.07 4.82
N ARG A 182 -14.37 25.05 4.14
CA ARG A 182 -13.90 26.44 4.03
C ARG A 182 -13.90 27.12 5.42
N THR A 183 -12.96 26.80 6.29
CA THR A 183 -12.85 27.37 7.65
C THR A 183 -11.39 27.60 8.02
N ALA A 184 -10.77 28.55 7.34
CA ALA A 184 -10.02 29.57 8.03
C ALA A 184 -10.50 30.89 7.43
N PRO A 185 -11.14 31.79 8.19
CA PRO A 185 -11.29 33.16 7.70
C PRO A 185 -9.88 33.66 7.36
N GLU A 186 -9.70 34.00 6.09
CA GLU A 186 -8.64 34.90 5.67
C GLU A 186 -8.75 36.12 6.59
N ASN A 187 -7.76 36.32 7.44
CA ASN A 187 -7.74 37.44 8.38
C ASN A 187 -7.85 38.75 7.57
N PRO A 188 -8.96 39.51 7.65
CA PRO A 188 -9.09 40.76 6.93
C PRO A 188 -8.50 41.88 7.80
N LYS A 189 -7.21 41.82 8.09
CA LYS A 189 -6.44 42.91 8.71
C LYS A 189 -4.98 42.87 8.22
N ALA A 190 -4.79 43.40 7.02
CA ALA A 190 -3.60 44.14 6.64
C ALA A 190 -4.00 45.63 6.59
#